data_AF-A0A937X795-F1
#
_entry.id   AF-A0A937X795-F1
#
_cell.length_a   1.000
_cell.length_b   1.000
_cell.length_c   1.000
_cell.angle_alpha   90.00
_cell.angle_beta   90.00
_cell.angle_gamma   90.00
#
_symmetry.space_group_name_H-M   'P 1'
#
loop_
_entity.id
_entity.type
_entity.pdbx_description
1 polymer ?
#
loop_
_entity_poly.entity_id
_entity_poly.type
_entity_poly.pdbx_seq_one_letter_code
_entity_poly.pdbx_strand_id
1 'polypeptide(L)'
;MPASAGTALAAFGAIFLLTGQAGPSASADLRGAGGGDRGGGVGGEKVQFAAAQAVIVQRCATCHAAKPTDPAFPAAPLGVRLDTPESILTLAARIEARAVIQKSMPLANKTQMTESERELLGRWIAQGAEGK
;
A
#
# COMPACT_ATOMS: atom_id res chain seq x y z
N MET A 1 -45.23 32.51 -30.17
CA MET A 1 -44.75 33.91 -30.11
C MET A 1 -43.28 33.88 -29.70
N PRO A 2 -42.32 34.14 -30.60
CA PRO A 2 -40.90 34.24 -30.26
C PRO A 2 -40.60 35.64 -29.72
N ALA A 3 -39.96 35.73 -28.55
CA ALA A 3 -39.41 36.97 -28.02
C ALA A 3 -37.90 36.98 -28.26
N SER A 4 -37.47 38.12 -28.78
CA SER A 4 -36.21 38.47 -29.41
C SER A 4 -35.07 38.79 -28.43
N ALA A 5 -33.86 38.48 -28.91
CA ALA A 5 -32.59 39.22 -28.83
C ALA A 5 -32.25 40.07 -27.58
N GLY A 6 -31.08 39.79 -27.01
CA GLY A 6 -30.35 40.70 -26.12
C GLY A 6 -28.85 40.45 -26.21
N THR A 7 -28.19 41.16 -27.12
CA THR A 7 -26.73 41.22 -27.29
C THR A 7 -26.14 42.09 -26.17
N ALA A 8 -25.11 41.61 -25.49
CA ALA A 8 -24.24 42.45 -24.66
C ALA A 8 -22.77 42.11 -24.94
N LEU A 9 -22.12 42.97 -25.72
CA LEU A 9 -20.67 43.11 -25.76
C LEU A 9 -20.18 43.65 -24.41
N ALA A 10 -19.13 43.06 -23.85
CA ALA A 10 -18.31 43.72 -22.85
C ALA A 10 -16.82 43.44 -23.12
N ALA A 11 -16.21 44.48 -23.68
CA ALA A 11 -14.84 44.97 -23.56
C ALA A 11 -13.68 44.03 -23.22
N PHE A 12 -12.71 44.06 -24.14
CA PHE A 12 -11.30 43.77 -23.94
C PHE A 12 -10.71 44.53 -22.75
N GLY A 13 -10.09 43.80 -21.82
CA GLY A 13 -9.20 44.35 -20.80
C GLY A 13 -7.93 43.52 -20.73
N ALA A 14 -6.95 43.86 -21.57
CA ALA A 14 -5.58 43.36 -21.47
C ALA A 14 -4.84 44.22 -20.44
N ILE A 15 -4.43 43.63 -19.32
CA ILE A 15 -3.39 44.18 -18.45
C ILE A 15 -2.33 43.11 -18.27
N PHE A 16 -1.31 43.25 -19.12
CA PHE A 16 0.01 42.65 -19.00
C PHE A 16 0.70 43.26 -17.79
N LEU A 17 0.83 42.52 -16.69
CA LEU A 17 1.78 42.86 -15.63
C LEU A 17 2.86 41.78 -15.57
N LEU A 18 4.00 42.19 -16.11
CA LEU A 18 5.30 41.53 -16.06
C LEU A 18 5.78 41.39 -14.63
N THR A 19 5.87 40.15 -14.12
CA THR A 19 6.77 39.82 -13.00
C THR A 19 7.29 38.38 -13.13
N GLY A 20 8.59 38.25 -13.40
CA GLY A 20 9.40 37.17 -12.82
C GLY A 20 9.73 35.95 -13.69
N GLN A 21 10.55 36.12 -14.74
CA GLN A 21 11.29 35.00 -15.33
C GLN A 21 12.47 34.69 -14.39
N ALA A 22 12.35 33.63 -13.58
CA ALA A 22 13.46 33.07 -12.81
C ALA A 22 14.51 32.48 -13.77
N GLY A 23 15.79 32.77 -13.50
CA GLY A 23 16.93 32.42 -14.35
C GLY A 23 17.23 30.91 -14.42
N PRO A 24 18.03 30.48 -15.41
CA PRO A 24 18.40 29.07 -15.57
C PRO A 24 19.40 28.61 -14.50
N SER A 25 19.07 27.50 -13.86
CA SER A 25 19.95 26.73 -12.97
C SER A 25 21.14 26.18 -13.76
N ALA A 26 22.34 26.64 -13.43
CA ALA A 26 23.58 25.98 -13.84
C ALA A 26 23.81 24.76 -12.92
N SER A 27 23.38 23.59 -13.38
CA SER A 27 23.78 22.31 -12.80
C SER A 27 25.19 21.98 -13.28
N ALA A 28 26.18 22.14 -12.40
CA ALA A 28 27.52 21.62 -12.63
C ALA A 28 27.48 20.08 -12.49
N ASP A 29 27.91 19.43 -13.57
CA ASP A 29 28.06 18.00 -13.76
C ASP A 29 28.87 17.31 -12.64
N LEU A 30 28.22 16.42 -11.90
CA LEU A 30 28.90 15.33 -11.21
C LEU A 30 28.82 14.07 -12.07
N ARG A 31 29.91 13.86 -12.80
CA ARG A 31 30.21 12.64 -13.54
C ARG A 31 30.61 11.57 -12.53
N GLY A 32 29.71 10.63 -12.26
CA GLY A 32 29.96 9.45 -11.43
C GLY A 32 29.27 8.23 -12.04
N ALA A 33 30.08 7.32 -12.57
CA ALA A 33 29.64 6.09 -13.21
C ALA A 33 29.13 5.07 -12.19
N GLY A 34 27.96 4.49 -12.48
CA GLY A 34 27.39 3.32 -11.80
C GLY A 34 26.14 2.89 -12.56
N GLY A 35 26.27 1.81 -13.35
CA GLY A 35 25.28 1.39 -14.33
C GLY A 35 24.12 0.56 -13.78
N GLY A 36 23.07 0.48 -14.62
CA GLY A 36 21.96 -0.49 -14.58
C GLY A 36 21.00 -0.30 -13.40
N ASP A 37 19.70 -0.09 -13.54
CA ASP A 37 18.75 -0.37 -14.62
C ASP A 37 17.55 0.56 -14.38
N ARG A 38 17.09 1.26 -15.43
CA ARG A 38 15.83 2.01 -15.36
C ARG A 38 14.69 1.08 -15.75
N GLY A 39 14.32 0.21 -14.82
CA GLY A 39 13.05 -0.53 -14.85
C GLY A 39 11.91 0.35 -14.35
N GLY A 40 11.48 1.31 -15.17
CA GLY A 40 10.25 2.05 -14.95
C GLY A 40 9.03 1.16 -15.15
N GLY A 41 8.47 0.66 -14.06
CA GLY A 41 7.12 0.13 -13.97
C GLY A 41 6.46 0.69 -12.72
N VAL A 42 5.23 1.18 -12.84
CA VAL A 42 4.39 1.50 -11.67
C VAL A 42 4.04 0.18 -11.00
N GLY A 43 4.94 -0.30 -10.13
CA GLY A 43 4.84 -1.56 -9.43
C GLY A 43 6.20 -1.91 -8.82
N GLY A 44 6.32 -1.75 -7.49
CA GLY A 44 7.52 -2.17 -6.76
C GLY A 44 7.78 -3.68 -6.91
N GLU A 45 8.97 -4.12 -6.49
CA GLU A 45 9.40 -5.52 -6.60
C GLU A 45 8.32 -6.51 -6.10
N LYS A 46 8.19 -7.64 -6.83
CA LYS A 46 7.21 -8.68 -6.50
C LYS A 46 7.53 -9.27 -5.13
N VAL A 47 6.55 -9.24 -4.23
CA VAL A 47 6.64 -9.87 -2.92
C VAL A 47 6.31 -11.35 -3.07
N GLN A 48 7.28 -12.20 -2.78
CA GLN A 48 7.09 -13.65 -2.80
C GLN A 48 6.17 -14.11 -1.67
N PHE A 49 5.36 -15.14 -1.93
CA PHE A 49 4.46 -15.69 -0.91
C PHE A 49 5.19 -16.07 0.38
N ALA A 50 6.38 -16.67 0.26
CA ALA A 50 7.19 -17.09 1.41
C ALA A 50 7.48 -15.93 2.39
N ALA A 51 7.70 -14.72 1.89
CA ALA A 51 7.95 -13.55 2.73
C ALA A 51 6.68 -13.10 3.48
N ALA A 52 5.54 -13.08 2.79
CA ALA A 52 4.25 -12.75 3.42
C ALA A 52 3.84 -13.83 4.43
N GLN A 53 4.00 -15.11 4.09
CA GLN A 53 3.71 -16.24 4.96
C GLN A 53 4.54 -16.18 6.23
N ALA A 54 5.84 -15.88 6.15
CA ALA A 54 6.71 -15.77 7.32
C ALA A 54 6.18 -14.72 8.31
N VAL A 55 5.80 -13.54 7.82
CA VAL A 55 5.18 -12.49 8.65
C VAL A 55 3.87 -12.98 9.27
N ILE A 56 2.99 -13.60 8.48
CA ILE A 56 1.68 -14.04 8.97
C ILE A 56 1.82 -15.14 10.03
N VAL A 57 2.70 -16.12 9.82
CA VAL A 57 2.95 -17.17 10.80
C VAL A 57 3.53 -16.59 12.09
N GLN A 58 4.50 -15.68 11.98
CA GLN A 58 5.14 -15.08 13.14
C GLN A 58 4.21 -14.14 13.93
N ARG A 59 3.33 -13.39 13.23
CA ARG A 59 2.55 -12.32 13.85
C ARG A 59 1.09 -12.68 14.13
N CYS A 60 0.52 -13.65 13.41
CA CYS A 60 -0.90 -13.98 13.44
C CYS A 60 -1.18 -15.40 13.96
N ALA A 61 -0.38 -16.40 13.54
CA ALA A 61 -0.63 -17.80 13.87
C ALA A 61 -0.44 -18.13 15.37
N THR A 62 0.14 -17.23 16.17
CA THR A 62 0.20 -17.38 17.64
C THR A 62 -1.19 -17.49 18.28
N CYS A 63 -2.19 -16.82 17.71
CA CYS A 63 -3.59 -16.84 18.14
C CYS A 63 -4.50 -17.50 17.10
N HIS A 64 -4.19 -17.37 15.81
CA HIS A 64 -5.00 -17.84 14.69
C HIS A 64 -4.42 -19.11 14.06
N ALA A 65 -4.36 -20.21 14.80
CA ALA A 65 -3.89 -21.52 14.32
C ALA A 65 -4.82 -22.66 14.78
N ALA A 66 -4.66 -23.87 14.22
CA ALA A 66 -5.33 -25.06 14.77
C ALA A 66 -4.99 -25.28 16.25
N LYS A 67 -3.74 -25.00 16.60
CA LYS A 67 -3.19 -25.10 17.94
C LYS A 67 -2.50 -23.77 18.27
N PRO A 68 -3.24 -22.77 18.77
CA PRO A 68 -2.64 -21.50 19.17
C PRO A 68 -1.57 -21.71 20.25
N THR A 69 -0.59 -20.81 20.29
CA THR A 69 0.51 -20.86 21.27
C THR A 69 0.37 -19.79 22.34
N ASP A 70 -0.41 -18.73 22.12
CA ASP A 70 -0.74 -17.74 23.16
C ASP A 70 -1.75 -18.37 24.15
N PRO A 71 -1.41 -18.48 25.45
CA PRO A 71 -2.26 -19.14 26.45
C PRO A 71 -3.59 -18.42 26.70
N ALA A 72 -3.72 -17.16 26.29
CA ALA A 72 -5.00 -16.45 26.35
C ALA A 72 -6.02 -16.95 25.31
N PHE A 73 -5.59 -17.77 24.35
CA PHE A 73 -6.41 -18.25 23.24
C PHE A 73 -6.37 -19.77 23.13
N PRO A 74 -7.24 -20.50 23.85
CA PRO A 74 -7.29 -21.97 23.78
C PRO A 74 -7.75 -22.50 22.41
N ALA A 75 -8.36 -21.64 21.59
CA ALA A 75 -8.74 -21.94 20.21
C ALA A 75 -8.64 -20.66 19.35
N ALA A 76 -8.55 -20.85 18.03
CA ALA A 76 -8.55 -19.77 17.06
C ALA A 76 -9.79 -18.85 17.19
N PRO A 77 -9.62 -17.54 17.46
CA PRO A 77 -10.75 -16.62 17.55
C PRO A 77 -11.56 -16.60 16.26
N LEU A 78 -12.89 -16.64 16.39
CA LEU A 78 -13.84 -16.64 15.27
C LEU A 78 -13.63 -17.78 14.26
N GLY A 79 -12.96 -18.87 14.67
CA GLY A 79 -12.60 -19.98 13.79
C GLY A 79 -11.57 -19.62 12.71
N VAL A 80 -10.91 -18.46 12.82
CA VAL A 80 -9.94 -17.98 11.82
C VAL A 80 -8.59 -18.62 12.05
N ARG A 81 -8.14 -19.36 11.05
CA ARG A 81 -6.86 -20.06 11.03
C ARG A 81 -5.98 -19.51 9.92
N LEU A 82 -4.74 -19.21 10.24
CA LEU A 82 -3.72 -18.58 9.39
C LEU A 82 -2.38 -19.35 9.51
N ASP A 83 -2.46 -20.63 9.85
CA ASP A 83 -1.33 -21.56 10.05
C ASP A 83 -1.01 -22.40 8.81
N THR A 84 -1.79 -22.28 7.74
CA THR A 84 -1.60 -23.05 6.49
C THR A 84 -1.58 -22.13 5.27
N PRO A 85 -0.79 -22.43 4.23
CA PRO A 85 -0.77 -21.64 2.99
C PRO A 85 -2.16 -21.41 2.41
N GLU A 86 -2.97 -22.47 2.32
CA GLU A 86 -4.29 -22.44 1.73
C GLU A 86 -5.22 -21.48 2.48
N SER A 87 -5.16 -21.51 3.81
CA SER A 87 -5.95 -20.59 4.65
C SER A 87 -5.51 -19.14 4.51
N ILE A 88 -4.20 -18.88 4.40
CA ILE A 88 -3.65 -17.54 4.23
C ILE A 88 -4.11 -16.93 2.92
N LEU A 89 -4.02 -17.70 1.83
CA LEU A 89 -4.45 -17.27 0.49
C LEU A 89 -5.96 -16.98 0.47
N THR A 90 -6.76 -17.90 1.02
CA THR A 90 -8.22 -17.76 1.09
C THR A 90 -8.65 -16.55 1.91
N LEU A 91 -7.88 -16.17 2.93
CA LEU A 91 -8.20 -15.10 3.87
C LEU A 91 -7.41 -13.81 3.63
N ALA A 92 -6.73 -13.66 2.50
CA ALA A 92 -5.89 -12.50 2.18
C ALA A 92 -6.63 -11.16 2.37
N ALA A 93 -7.84 -11.02 1.84
CA ALA A 93 -8.65 -9.81 2.01
C ALA A 93 -8.98 -9.51 3.49
N ARG A 94 -9.16 -10.55 4.32
CA ARG A 94 -9.38 -10.38 5.76
C ARG A 94 -8.10 -9.97 6.47
N ILE A 95 -6.96 -10.52 6.08
CA ILE A 95 -5.64 -10.12 6.59
C ILE A 95 -5.41 -8.64 6.31
N GLU A 96 -5.66 -8.19 5.06
CA GLU A 96 -5.53 -6.79 4.67
C GLU A 96 -6.39 -5.87 5.54
N ALA A 97 -7.69 -6.17 5.62
CA ALA A 97 -8.63 -5.37 6.37
C ALA A 97 -8.21 -5.19 7.83
N ARG A 98 -7.75 -6.27 8.49
CA ARG A 98 -7.48 -6.27 9.93
C ARG A 98 -6.07 -5.82 10.29
N ALA A 99 -5.06 -6.21 9.51
CA ALA A 99 -3.66 -5.97 9.82
C ALA A 99 -3.07 -4.79 9.02
N VAL A 100 -3.51 -4.53 7.80
CA VAL A 100 -2.94 -3.45 6.98
C VAL A 100 -3.75 -2.17 7.12
N ILE A 101 -5.06 -2.26 6.88
CA ILE A 101 -5.97 -1.10 6.84
C ILE A 101 -6.33 -0.63 8.26
N GLN A 102 -6.96 -1.50 9.05
CA GLN A 102 -7.44 -1.13 10.38
C GLN A 102 -6.35 -1.16 11.45
N LYS A 103 -5.24 -1.88 11.18
CA LYS A 103 -4.15 -2.14 12.14
C LYS A 103 -4.62 -2.67 13.50
N SER A 104 -5.82 -3.28 13.51
CA SER A 104 -6.46 -3.86 14.70
C SER A 104 -5.81 -5.17 15.13
N MET A 105 -5.13 -5.83 14.19
CA MET A 105 -4.36 -7.04 14.43
C MET A 105 -2.86 -6.79 14.16
N PRO A 106 -1.96 -7.40 14.93
CA PRO A 106 -2.19 -8.27 16.09
C PRO A 106 -2.89 -7.53 17.25
N LEU A 107 -3.69 -8.22 18.07
CA LEU A 107 -4.44 -7.60 19.17
C LEU A 107 -3.49 -6.81 20.08
N ALA A 108 -3.75 -5.51 20.25
CA ALA A 108 -2.87 -4.59 20.99
C ALA A 108 -1.39 -4.65 20.56
N ASN A 109 -1.14 -5.00 19.30
CA ASN A 109 0.17 -5.30 18.72
C ASN A 109 1.05 -6.26 19.57
N LYS A 110 0.45 -7.24 20.25
CA LYS A 110 1.16 -8.14 21.18
C LYS A 110 2.36 -8.86 20.57
N THR A 111 2.33 -9.20 19.28
CA THR A 111 3.45 -9.86 18.58
C THR A 111 4.46 -8.88 17.98
N GLN A 112 4.36 -7.57 18.28
CA GLN A 112 5.28 -6.52 17.83
C GLN A 112 5.41 -6.46 16.29
N MET A 113 4.27 -6.52 15.59
CA MET A 113 4.27 -6.37 14.13
C MET A 113 4.65 -4.94 13.75
N THR A 114 5.63 -4.80 12.86
CA THR A 114 6.18 -3.51 12.44
C THR A 114 5.37 -2.88 11.29
N GLU A 115 5.61 -1.60 11.01
CA GLU A 115 5.02 -0.96 9.82
C GLU A 115 5.56 -1.57 8.52
N SER A 116 6.85 -1.87 8.45
CA SER A 116 7.47 -2.51 7.27
C SER A 116 6.88 -3.88 6.95
N GLU A 117 6.52 -4.66 7.97
CA GLU A 117 5.81 -5.92 7.79
C GLU A 117 4.38 -5.71 7.26
N ARG A 118 3.67 -4.68 7.73
CA ARG A 118 2.33 -4.34 7.21
C ARG A 118 2.39 -3.89 5.75
N GLU A 119 3.38 -3.07 5.41
CA GLU A 119 3.62 -2.65 4.03
C GLU A 119 3.96 -3.84 3.13
N LEU A 120 4.76 -4.79 3.61
CA LEU A 120 5.06 -6.03 2.88
C LEU A 120 3.78 -6.82 2.60
N LEU A 121 2.91 -7.01 3.60
CA LEU A 121 1.63 -7.68 3.40
C LEU A 121 0.72 -6.91 2.44
N GLY A 122 0.64 -5.58 2.59
CA GLY A 122 -0.16 -4.73 1.71
C GLY A 122 0.29 -4.83 0.25
N ARG A 123 1.60 -4.81 -0.01
CA ARG A 123 2.14 -5.00 -1.37
C ARG A 123 1.85 -6.39 -1.91
N TRP A 124 2.07 -7.45 -1.14
CA TRP A 124 1.76 -8.82 -1.56
C TRP A 124 0.28 -8.98 -1.94
N ILE A 125 -0.63 -8.41 -1.15
CA ILE A 125 -2.07 -8.48 -1.40
C ILE A 125 -2.46 -7.64 -2.63
N ALA A 126 -1.92 -6.42 -2.75
CA ALA A 126 -2.13 -5.58 -3.93
C ALA A 126 -1.59 -6.19 -5.23
N GLN A 127 -0.60 -7.07 -5.14
CA GLN A 127 -0.05 -7.85 -6.26
C GLN A 127 -0.85 -9.13 -6.56
N GLY A 128 -2.00 -9.34 -5.91
CA GLY A 128 -2.93 -10.44 -6.17
C GLY A 128 -2.87 -11.58 -5.16
N ALA A 129 -2.13 -11.43 -4.05
CA ALA A 129 -1.99 -12.44 -2.99
C ALA A 129 -1.64 -13.83 -3.55
N GLU A 130 -0.71 -13.88 -4.50
CA GLU A 130 -0.32 -15.13 -5.15
C GLU A 130 0.41 -16.06 -4.16
N GLY A 131 0.16 -17.37 -4.23
CA GLY A 131 0.76 -18.39 -3.37
C GLY A 131 2.07 -18.99 -3.87
N LYS A 132 2.67 -18.38 -4.89
CA LYS A 132 3.93 -18.80 -5.51
C LYS A 132 5.10 -17.93 -5.04
#